data_AF-A0AA97B190-F1
#
_entry.id   AF-A0AA97B190-F1
#
_cell.length_a   1.000
_cell.length_b   1.000
_cell.length_c   1.000
_cell.angle_alpha   90.00
_cell.angle_beta   90.00
_cell.angle_gamma   90.00
#
_symmetry.space_group_name_H-M   'P 1'
#
loop_
_entity.id
_entity.type
_entity.pdbx_description
1 polymer ?
#
loop_
_entity_poly.entity_id
_entity_poly.type
_entity_poly.pdbx_seq_one_letter_code
_entity_poly.pdbx_strand_id
1 'polypeptide(L)'
;MLKPSGSGSAMVDVRGAYWSIEGLTIDVAGTASFAVLFRGVGSHHGVLRGSTLKNGTAGAGVNVCEKASDVLIEGNTISHFNRNGDDSHGVIVQTTARNVVVRGNDIHHNSGDAVQCIGPEGGATISGTPFDNLLVEDNELHENRENGVDVKTCTRVTLRGNIIWGHKTSSTSRGEGVVVHLSAKDVTLEDNVFYNNGRAISIGGVRQGSPPTNIVIRRNLVRDGLGGGEEGSGIRVDTTSNVKVHHNTVWNMPGPCLTFGHGDTGASASLDVRNNVFSGCGVAVRGGPGRSGAVVDANLYFRNSGSALFRLNGVDMGFSQWRSQSGLDGRSQEKAPGFVNIDTGDFRLGAGSPALNAGLSLGLTWCGPGPDQGAFESDCP
;
A
#
# COMPACT_ATOMS: atom_id res chain seq x y z
N MET A 1 11.22 31.27 4.19
CA MET A 1 11.76 30.16 5.02
C MET A 1 11.39 30.44 6.47
N LEU A 2 10.67 29.54 7.12
CA LEU A 2 10.33 29.61 8.56
C LEU A 2 11.28 28.71 9.35
N LYS A 3 11.79 29.22 10.48
CA LYS A 3 12.67 28.50 11.43
C LYS A 3 12.22 28.75 12.87
N PRO A 4 12.35 27.77 13.78
CA PRO A 4 11.89 27.94 15.16
C PRO A 4 12.73 28.99 15.91
N SER A 5 12.09 29.76 16.79
CA SER A 5 12.75 30.67 17.74
C SER A 5 12.65 30.18 19.19
N GLY A 6 12.06 29.00 19.42
CA GLY A 6 11.83 28.39 20.73
C GLY A 6 11.16 27.01 20.60
N SER A 7 10.89 26.35 21.73
CA SER A 7 10.18 25.07 21.76
C SER A 7 8.67 25.28 21.64
N GLY A 8 8.02 24.66 20.65
CA GLY A 8 6.56 24.64 20.50
C GLY A 8 6.07 23.32 19.91
N SER A 9 4.77 23.04 20.00
CA SER A 9 4.20 21.80 19.45
C SER A 9 4.27 21.74 17.92
N ALA A 10 4.24 22.88 17.23
CA ALA A 10 4.34 22.97 15.79
C ALA A 10 4.92 24.31 15.32
N MET A 11 5.47 24.35 14.11
CA MET A 11 5.86 25.58 13.41
C MET A 11 4.65 26.36 12.90
N VAL A 12 3.63 25.65 12.41
CA VAL A 12 2.32 26.21 12.05
C VAL A 12 1.23 25.39 12.76
N ASP A 13 0.48 26.01 13.66
CA ASP A 13 -0.61 25.40 14.44
C ASP A 13 -1.96 25.97 13.96
N VAL A 14 -2.69 25.18 13.18
CA VAL A 14 -3.98 25.56 12.58
C VAL A 14 -5.11 25.04 13.46
N ARG A 15 -5.90 25.98 13.98
CA ARG A 15 -7.06 25.70 14.86
C ARG A 15 -8.39 26.24 14.35
N GLY A 16 -8.35 27.02 13.28
CA GLY A 16 -9.51 27.66 12.67
C GLY A 16 -9.77 27.12 11.27
N ALA A 17 -10.89 27.53 10.69
CA ALA A 17 -11.35 27.04 9.40
C ALA A 17 -10.77 27.84 8.23
N TYR A 18 -10.76 27.25 7.03
CA TYR A 18 -10.46 27.92 5.75
C TYR A 18 -9.07 28.56 5.67
N TRP A 19 -8.09 28.00 6.38
CA TRP A 19 -6.69 28.42 6.26
C TRP A 19 -6.03 27.75 5.06
N SER A 20 -5.33 28.55 4.26
CA SER A 20 -4.42 28.05 3.22
C SER A 20 -2.98 28.40 3.54
N ILE A 21 -2.10 27.39 3.54
CA ILE A 21 -0.66 27.51 3.79
C ILE A 21 0.04 27.07 2.50
N GLU A 22 0.63 28.03 1.78
CA GLU A 22 1.12 27.79 0.42
C GLU A 22 2.55 28.32 0.21
N GLY A 23 3.35 27.59 -0.56
CA GLY A 23 4.64 28.09 -1.06
C GLY A 23 5.72 28.31 0.00
N LEU A 24 5.62 27.64 1.16
CA LEU A 24 6.56 27.85 2.28
C LEU A 24 7.65 26.80 2.32
N THR A 25 8.88 27.21 2.63
CA THR A 25 9.89 26.31 3.20
C THR A 25 9.81 26.38 4.73
N ILE A 26 9.42 25.29 5.37
CA ILE A 26 9.36 25.10 6.83
C ILE A 26 10.51 24.17 7.22
N ASP A 27 11.58 24.74 7.76
CA ASP A 27 12.74 24.00 8.25
C ASP A 27 12.65 23.94 9.77
N VAL A 28 12.35 22.75 10.30
CA VAL A 28 12.14 22.50 11.73
C VAL A 28 13.48 22.44 12.48
N ALA A 29 14.62 22.45 11.78
CA ALA A 29 15.95 22.65 12.35
C ALA A 29 16.30 21.70 13.52
N GLY A 30 15.86 20.45 13.44
CA GLY A 30 16.10 19.39 14.41
C GLY A 30 15.21 19.46 15.66
N THR A 31 14.25 20.38 15.74
CA THR A 31 13.38 20.49 16.92
C THR A 31 12.29 19.43 16.94
N ALA A 32 11.86 19.07 18.15
CA ALA A 32 10.76 18.15 18.38
C ALA A 32 9.40 18.86 18.21
N SER A 33 9.16 19.41 17.01
CA SER A 33 7.94 20.11 16.63
C SER A 33 7.39 19.56 15.31
N PHE A 34 6.07 19.52 15.14
CA PHE A 34 5.49 19.28 13.81
C PHE A 34 5.81 20.49 12.91
N ALA A 35 6.01 20.27 11.61
CA ALA A 35 6.08 21.40 10.68
C ALA A 35 4.70 22.05 10.52
N VAL A 36 3.65 21.24 10.35
CA VAL A 36 2.26 21.72 10.30
C VAL A 36 1.35 20.81 11.14
N LEU A 37 0.55 21.42 12.00
CA LEU A 37 -0.41 20.73 12.86
C LEU A 37 -1.81 21.31 12.62
N PHE A 38 -2.71 20.48 12.10
CA PHE A 38 -4.15 20.78 12.02
C PHE A 38 -4.85 20.11 13.19
N ARG A 39 -5.47 20.89 14.08
CA ARG A 39 -6.10 20.32 15.28
C ARG A 39 -7.32 21.07 15.78
N GLY A 40 -8.20 20.32 16.42
CA GLY A 40 -9.42 20.81 17.03
C GLY A 40 -10.59 20.83 16.05
N VAL A 41 -11.80 20.79 16.59
CA VAL A 41 -13.06 20.84 15.80
C VAL A 41 -13.19 22.09 14.93
N GLY A 42 -12.49 23.17 15.27
CA GLY A 42 -12.47 24.41 14.49
C GLY A 42 -11.53 24.35 13.29
N SER A 43 -10.59 23.40 13.24
CA SER A 43 -9.65 23.23 12.13
C SER A 43 -10.28 22.41 11.02
N HIS A 44 -10.93 23.09 10.08
CA HIS A 44 -11.50 22.43 8.91
C HIS A 44 -11.36 23.22 7.62
N HIS A 45 -11.48 22.54 6.47
CA HIS A 45 -11.27 23.15 5.15
C HIS A 45 -9.87 23.78 5.03
N GLY A 46 -8.88 23.12 5.63
CA GLY A 46 -7.50 23.55 5.65
C GLY A 46 -6.75 23.07 4.41
N VAL A 47 -5.84 23.88 3.90
CA VAL A 47 -4.99 23.54 2.75
C VAL A 47 -3.52 23.74 3.14
N LEU A 48 -2.70 22.73 2.85
CA LEU A 48 -1.24 22.81 2.82
C LEU A 48 -0.78 22.46 1.41
N ARG A 49 -0.24 23.44 0.68
CA ARG A 49 0.10 23.26 -0.73
C ARG A 49 1.49 23.77 -1.11
N GLY A 50 2.16 23.09 -2.05
CA GLY A 50 3.31 23.65 -2.76
C GLY A 50 4.47 24.02 -1.83
N SER A 51 4.60 23.33 -0.69
CA SER A 51 5.51 23.68 0.40
C SER A 51 6.58 22.62 0.60
N THR A 52 7.72 23.01 1.19
CA THR A 52 8.79 22.10 1.60
C THR A 52 8.86 22.05 3.12
N LEU A 53 8.62 20.87 3.70
CA LEU A 53 8.64 20.63 5.14
C LEU A 53 9.81 19.69 5.44
N LYS A 54 10.71 20.06 6.35
CA LYS A 54 11.89 19.23 6.61
C LYS A 54 12.52 19.34 7.99
N ASN A 55 13.38 18.37 8.28
CA ASN A 55 14.35 18.35 9.38
C ASN A 55 13.71 18.45 10.78
N GLY A 56 12.60 17.76 11.03
CA GLY A 56 11.98 17.71 12.36
C GLY A 56 12.30 16.42 13.11
N THR A 57 12.09 16.43 14.43
CA THR A 57 12.27 15.24 15.29
C THR A 57 11.02 14.90 16.12
N ALA A 58 9.88 15.56 15.83
CA ALA A 58 8.57 15.17 16.36
C ALA A 58 8.09 13.83 15.75
N GLY A 59 6.89 13.39 16.12
CA GLY A 59 6.30 12.18 15.56
C GLY A 59 5.96 12.29 14.06
N ALA A 60 5.92 13.48 13.46
CA ALA A 60 5.70 13.64 12.03
C ALA A 60 6.10 15.02 11.50
N GLY A 61 6.10 15.16 10.16
CA GLY A 61 6.09 16.46 9.49
C GLY A 61 4.74 17.17 9.55
N VAL A 62 3.68 16.46 9.13
CA VAL A 62 2.29 16.95 9.18
C VAL A 62 1.45 16.05 10.09
N ASN A 63 0.63 16.65 10.93
CA ASN A 63 -0.29 15.90 11.80
C ASN A 63 -1.70 16.51 11.73
N VAL A 64 -2.70 15.67 11.46
CA VAL A 64 -4.13 16.04 11.46
C VAL A 64 -4.82 15.28 12.60
N CYS A 65 -5.29 16.01 13.61
CA CYS A 65 -5.75 15.40 14.85
C CYS A 65 -6.88 16.17 15.54
N GLU A 66 -7.27 15.71 16.74
CA GLU A 66 -8.23 16.37 17.63
C GLU A 66 -9.54 16.76 16.92
N LYS A 67 -10.08 15.88 16.07
CA LYS A 67 -11.31 16.10 15.27
C LYS A 67 -11.23 17.16 14.17
N ALA A 68 -10.02 17.55 13.74
CA ALA A 68 -9.84 18.30 12.50
C ALA A 68 -10.42 17.53 11.29
N SER A 69 -10.95 18.24 10.29
CA SER A 69 -11.56 17.60 9.13
C SER A 69 -11.40 18.39 7.83
N ASP A 70 -11.61 17.74 6.69
CA ASP A 70 -11.65 18.41 5.39
C ASP A 70 -10.32 19.12 5.09
N VAL A 71 -9.22 18.36 5.16
CA VAL A 71 -7.86 18.88 5.00
C VAL A 71 -7.25 18.37 3.69
N LEU A 72 -6.70 19.27 2.89
CA LEU A 72 -5.93 18.96 1.68
C LEU A 72 -4.44 19.19 1.92
N ILE A 73 -3.63 18.17 1.70
CA ILE A 73 -2.16 18.20 1.72
C ILE A 73 -1.70 17.89 0.29
N GLU A 74 -1.28 18.89 -0.47
CA GLU A 74 -1.08 18.77 -1.91
C GLU A 74 0.24 19.34 -2.43
N GLY A 75 0.95 18.61 -3.30
CA GLY A 75 2.08 19.18 -4.03
C GLY A 75 3.25 19.61 -3.13
N ASN A 76 3.44 18.96 -1.98
CA ASN A 76 4.49 19.28 -1.02
C ASN A 76 5.66 18.32 -1.13
N THR A 77 6.84 18.77 -0.72
CA THR A 77 7.97 17.89 -0.39
C THR A 77 8.09 17.77 1.12
N ILE A 78 7.98 16.56 1.68
CA ILE A 78 7.99 16.31 3.13
C ILE A 78 9.09 15.29 3.45
N SER A 79 10.19 15.72 4.06
CA SER A 79 11.34 14.84 4.23
C SER A 79 12.21 15.07 5.46
N HIS A 80 13.02 14.07 5.80
CA HIS A 80 14.00 14.13 6.88
C HIS A 80 13.37 14.42 8.26
N PHE A 81 12.15 13.96 8.48
CA PHE A 81 11.60 13.84 9.83
C PHE A 81 12.14 12.58 10.48
N ASN A 82 12.96 12.73 11.52
CA ASN A 82 13.70 11.62 12.11
C ASN A 82 13.78 11.72 13.63
N ARG A 83 13.27 10.70 14.32
CA ARG A 83 13.25 10.64 15.79
C ARG A 83 14.19 9.58 16.35
N ASN A 84 15.46 9.59 15.95
CA ASN A 84 16.57 8.82 16.55
C ASN A 84 16.19 7.47 17.16
N GLY A 85 15.91 6.50 16.30
CA GLY A 85 15.53 5.14 16.70
C GLY A 85 14.02 4.92 16.78
N ASP A 86 13.23 5.98 16.92
CA ASP A 86 11.78 5.97 16.94
C ASP A 86 11.18 6.54 15.63
N ASP A 87 9.88 6.39 15.45
CA ASP A 87 9.19 6.75 14.22
C ASP A 87 8.89 8.26 14.16
N SER A 88 9.10 8.79 12.96
CA SER A 88 8.80 10.16 12.59
C SER A 88 8.31 10.14 11.17
N HIS A 89 7.01 10.30 10.99
CA HIS A 89 6.31 10.04 9.74
C HIS A 89 6.29 11.30 8.85
N GLY A 90 6.01 11.15 7.55
CA GLY A 90 5.73 12.31 6.70
C GLY A 90 4.42 13.00 7.10
N VAL A 91 3.31 12.26 6.96
CA VAL A 91 1.95 12.69 7.33
C VAL A 91 1.32 11.68 8.27
N ILE A 92 0.75 12.15 9.39
CA ILE A 92 -0.13 11.35 10.25
C ILE A 92 -1.53 11.91 10.21
N VAL A 93 -2.51 11.03 10.06
CA VAL A 93 -3.91 11.31 10.38
C VAL A 93 -4.35 10.47 11.59
N GLN A 94 -4.93 11.13 12.59
CA GLN A 94 -5.32 10.48 13.83
C GLN A 94 -6.75 9.97 13.80
N THR A 95 -7.05 8.93 14.60
CA THR A 95 -8.35 8.25 14.70
C THR A 95 -9.57 9.19 14.76
N THR A 96 -9.46 10.34 15.41
CA THR A 96 -10.58 11.30 15.55
C THR A 96 -10.75 12.27 14.37
N ALA A 97 -9.77 12.39 13.48
CA ALA A 97 -9.86 13.22 12.28
C ALA A 97 -10.67 12.52 11.17
N ARG A 98 -11.06 13.26 10.13
CA ARG A 98 -11.76 12.70 8.96
C ARG A 98 -11.58 13.54 7.70
N ASN A 99 -11.90 12.97 6.54
CA ASN A 99 -11.90 13.66 5.25
C ASN A 99 -10.55 14.35 4.96
N VAL A 100 -9.49 13.55 4.83
CA VAL A 100 -8.15 14.06 4.52
C VAL A 100 -7.74 13.58 3.13
N VAL A 101 -7.20 14.48 2.33
CA VAL A 101 -6.62 14.19 1.02
C VAL A 101 -5.13 14.48 1.06
N VAL A 102 -4.31 13.50 0.73
CA VAL A 102 -2.86 13.62 0.52
C VAL A 102 -2.62 13.36 -0.96
N ARG A 103 -2.39 14.42 -1.74
CA ARG A 103 -2.24 14.32 -3.22
C ARG A 103 -0.95 14.89 -3.77
N GLY A 104 -0.32 14.22 -4.73
CA GLY A 104 0.72 14.87 -5.54
C GLY A 104 1.95 15.29 -4.73
N ASN A 105 2.17 14.69 -3.55
CA ASN A 105 3.30 15.01 -2.69
C ASN A 105 4.48 14.09 -3.00
N ASP A 106 5.67 14.59 -2.70
CA ASP A 106 6.91 13.83 -2.60
C ASP A 106 7.26 13.67 -1.12
N ILE A 107 7.16 12.44 -0.59
CA ILE A 107 7.32 12.16 0.84
C ILE A 107 8.41 11.10 1.05
N HIS A 108 9.54 11.52 1.61
CA HIS A 108 10.73 10.69 1.57
C HIS A 108 11.69 10.85 2.76
N HIS A 109 12.53 9.83 3.00
CA HIS A 109 13.62 9.88 3.98
C HIS A 109 13.18 10.23 5.41
N ASN A 110 11.96 9.84 5.78
CA ASN A 110 11.46 9.96 7.15
C ASN A 110 11.77 8.67 7.93
N SER A 111 11.91 8.75 9.26
CA SER A 111 12.23 7.58 10.09
C SER A 111 11.02 6.66 10.33
N GLY A 112 9.79 7.12 10.11
CA GLY A 112 8.59 6.28 10.09
C GLY A 112 8.09 6.04 8.66
N ASP A 113 6.77 5.93 8.53
CA ASP A 113 6.04 5.85 7.25
C ASP A 113 5.97 7.18 6.49
N ALA A 114 5.77 7.13 5.18
CA ALA A 114 5.43 8.34 4.41
C ALA A 114 4.07 8.90 4.85
N VAL A 115 3.03 8.05 4.84
CA VAL A 115 1.68 8.39 5.33
C VAL A 115 1.23 7.31 6.31
N GLN A 116 0.80 7.71 7.51
CA GLN A 116 0.21 6.80 8.47
C GLN A 116 -1.20 7.23 8.84
N CYS A 117 -2.15 6.32 8.67
CA CYS A 117 -3.46 6.42 9.29
C CYS A 117 -3.43 5.61 10.58
N ILE A 118 -3.31 6.28 11.72
CA ILE A 118 -2.85 5.65 12.96
C ILE A 118 -3.94 4.84 13.67
N GLY A 119 -3.51 3.84 14.43
CA GLY A 119 -4.36 3.06 15.34
C GLY A 119 -4.45 3.69 16.74
N PRO A 120 -5.34 3.20 17.61
CA PRO A 120 -5.48 3.72 18.98
C PRO A 120 -4.26 3.42 19.86
N GLU A 121 -3.37 2.51 19.44
CA GLU A 121 -2.15 2.10 20.13
C GLU A 121 -0.94 3.03 19.91
N GLY A 122 -0.94 3.87 18.87
CA GLY A 122 0.28 4.54 18.34
C GLY A 122 0.53 5.97 18.82
N GLY A 123 -0.05 6.42 19.93
CA GLY A 123 0.08 7.83 20.36
C GLY A 123 -0.99 8.75 19.75
N ALA A 124 -2.16 8.19 19.42
CA ALA A 124 -3.36 9.00 19.22
C ALA A 124 -3.56 9.92 20.44
N THR A 125 -3.62 11.23 20.18
CA THR A 125 -3.77 12.27 21.20
C THR A 125 -5.10 12.15 21.95
N ILE A 126 -6.10 11.57 21.29
CA ILE A 126 -7.42 11.30 21.85
C ILE A 126 -7.84 9.90 21.44
N SER A 127 -8.23 9.08 22.42
CA SER A 127 -8.90 7.80 22.16
C SER A 127 -10.25 8.04 21.48
N GLY A 128 -10.53 7.33 20.38
CA GLY A 128 -11.73 7.61 19.58
C GLY A 128 -12.01 6.54 18.54
N THR A 129 -13.07 6.79 17.76
CA THR A 129 -13.51 5.93 16.64
C THR A 129 -12.42 5.83 15.57
N PRO A 130 -12.47 4.81 14.69
CA PRO A 130 -11.70 4.79 13.45
C PRO A 130 -11.69 6.14 12.72
N PHE A 131 -10.53 6.53 12.19
CA PHE A 131 -10.46 7.62 11.21
C PHE A 131 -11.35 7.26 10.02
N ASP A 132 -11.95 8.27 9.40
CA ASP A 132 -12.85 8.09 8.26
C ASP A 132 -12.42 8.92 7.04
N ASN A 133 -12.37 8.29 5.87
CA ASN A 133 -12.24 8.91 4.56
C ASN A 133 -10.86 9.55 4.31
N LEU A 134 -9.86 8.71 4.01
CA LEU A 134 -8.51 9.12 3.64
C LEU A 134 -8.30 8.80 2.17
N LEU A 135 -7.92 9.80 1.40
CA LEU A 135 -7.47 9.64 0.02
C LEU A 135 -5.98 9.94 -0.06
N VAL A 136 -5.19 8.95 -0.49
CA VAL A 136 -3.77 9.11 -0.81
C VAL A 136 -3.64 8.89 -2.31
N GLU A 137 -3.47 9.96 -3.08
CA GLU A 137 -3.49 9.88 -4.55
C GLU A 137 -2.32 10.56 -5.25
N ASP A 138 -1.83 9.95 -6.32
CA ASP A 138 -0.82 10.53 -7.22
C ASP A 138 0.45 11.04 -6.48
N ASN A 139 0.82 10.42 -5.35
CA ASN A 139 2.03 10.79 -4.61
C ASN A 139 3.24 9.95 -5.06
N GLU A 140 4.42 10.50 -4.86
CA GLU A 140 5.67 9.76 -4.84
C GLU A 140 6.08 9.53 -3.37
N LEU A 141 6.04 8.27 -2.92
CA LEU A 141 6.33 7.88 -1.54
C LEU A 141 7.58 6.99 -1.57
N HIS A 142 8.71 7.48 -1.07
CA HIS A 142 9.94 6.73 -1.26
C HIS A 142 10.99 6.83 -0.18
N GLU A 143 11.73 5.75 0.01
CA GLU A 143 12.95 5.72 0.86
C GLU A 143 12.72 6.22 2.29
N ASN A 144 11.49 6.11 2.78
CA ASN A 144 11.19 6.19 4.21
C ASN A 144 11.70 4.91 4.88
N ARG A 145 12.20 5.01 6.11
CA ARG A 145 12.85 3.90 6.83
C ARG A 145 11.91 2.71 7.03
N GLU A 146 10.62 2.97 7.20
CA GLU A 146 9.61 1.93 7.35
C GLU A 146 8.83 1.73 6.06
N ASN A 147 7.62 2.28 5.97
CA ASN A 147 6.70 1.95 4.89
C ASN A 147 6.35 3.17 4.03
N GLY A 148 5.76 2.92 2.86
CA GLY A 148 5.12 3.97 2.07
C GLY A 148 3.84 4.44 2.77
N VAL A 149 2.90 3.52 2.99
CA VAL A 149 1.67 3.81 3.74
C VAL A 149 1.37 2.72 4.77
N ASP A 150 1.06 3.13 6.00
CA ASP A 150 0.56 2.25 7.06
C ASP A 150 -0.88 2.61 7.43
N VAL A 151 -1.80 1.68 7.16
CA VAL A 151 -3.23 1.80 7.47
C VAL A 151 -3.57 0.88 8.64
N LYS A 152 -3.81 1.49 9.79
CA LYS A 152 -4.24 0.83 11.03
C LYS A 152 -5.76 0.78 11.12
N THR A 153 -6.36 1.17 12.23
CA THR A 153 -7.81 1.05 12.49
C THR A 153 -8.67 2.06 11.70
N CYS A 154 -8.32 2.39 10.46
CA CYS A 154 -9.00 3.40 9.66
C CYS A 154 -10.06 2.78 8.75
N THR A 155 -11.08 3.57 8.41
CA THR A 155 -12.15 3.17 7.49
C THR A 155 -12.25 4.07 6.27
N ARG A 156 -12.69 3.51 5.14
CA ARG A 156 -12.87 4.23 3.86
C ARG A 156 -11.57 4.89 3.42
N VAL A 157 -10.55 4.06 3.21
CA VAL A 157 -9.23 4.53 2.77
C VAL A 157 -9.03 4.15 1.31
N THR A 158 -8.63 5.10 0.47
CA THR A 158 -8.29 4.86 -0.94
C THR A 158 -6.86 5.30 -1.21
N LEU A 159 -6.05 4.37 -1.71
CA LEU A 159 -4.71 4.63 -2.24
C LEU A 159 -4.77 4.42 -3.75
N ARG A 160 -4.57 5.49 -4.53
CA ARG A 160 -4.63 5.39 -5.99
C ARG A 160 -3.57 6.18 -6.75
N GLY A 161 -3.07 5.66 -7.86
CA GLY A 161 -2.14 6.39 -8.73
C GLY A 161 -0.78 6.70 -8.10
N ASN A 162 -0.45 6.15 -6.93
CA ASN A 162 0.80 6.46 -6.24
C ASN A 162 1.96 5.67 -6.84
N ILE A 163 3.16 6.24 -6.77
CA ILE A 163 4.43 5.58 -7.03
C ILE A 163 5.13 5.37 -5.68
N ILE A 164 5.33 4.11 -5.28
CA ILE A 164 5.77 3.73 -3.94
C ILE A 164 7.02 2.85 -4.01
N TRP A 165 8.17 3.34 -3.52
CA TRP A 165 9.43 2.65 -3.76
C TRP A 165 10.54 2.85 -2.72
N GLY A 166 11.52 1.94 -2.71
CA GLY A 166 12.75 2.12 -1.95
C GLY A 166 12.63 1.84 -0.45
N HIS A 167 11.49 1.32 0.04
CA HIS A 167 11.30 0.93 1.43
C HIS A 167 12.05 -0.37 1.72
N LYS A 168 13.05 -0.32 2.60
CA LYS A 168 13.93 -1.47 2.87
C LYS A 168 13.62 -2.07 4.24
N THR A 169 13.79 -3.38 4.37
CA THR A 169 13.70 -4.04 5.67
C THR A 169 14.63 -3.37 6.68
N SER A 170 14.08 -3.08 7.86
CA SER A 170 14.77 -2.47 8.98
C SER A 170 14.57 -3.33 10.24
N SER A 171 15.02 -2.85 11.39
CA SER A 171 14.72 -3.50 12.68
C SER A 171 13.26 -3.35 13.11
N THR A 172 12.51 -2.41 12.53
CA THR A 172 11.15 -2.05 12.96
C THR A 172 10.07 -2.38 11.92
N SER A 173 10.44 -2.51 10.64
CA SER A 173 9.54 -2.81 9.53
C SER A 173 10.17 -3.78 8.52
N ARG A 174 9.35 -4.42 7.68
CA ARG A 174 9.85 -5.23 6.56
C ARG A 174 10.10 -4.42 5.30
N GLY A 175 9.89 -3.11 5.35
CA GLY A 175 10.02 -2.21 4.22
C GLY A 175 8.82 -2.34 3.29
N GLU A 176 7.61 -2.31 3.86
CA GLU A 176 6.38 -2.45 3.09
C GLU A 176 6.13 -1.21 2.20
N GLY A 177 5.74 -1.41 0.95
CA GLY A 177 5.15 -0.31 0.17
C GLY A 177 3.85 0.16 0.84
N VAL A 178 2.93 -0.78 1.08
CA VAL A 178 1.72 -0.56 1.86
C VAL A 178 1.51 -1.69 2.86
N VAL A 179 1.16 -1.34 4.09
CA VAL A 179 0.63 -2.26 5.11
C VAL A 179 -0.78 -1.86 5.52
N VAL A 180 -1.68 -2.84 5.62
CA VAL A 180 -3.04 -2.67 6.12
C VAL A 180 -3.27 -3.69 7.23
N HIS A 181 -3.39 -3.24 8.48
CA HIS A 181 -3.44 -4.12 9.63
C HIS A 181 -4.34 -3.60 10.76
N LEU A 182 -4.37 -4.30 11.91
CA LEU A 182 -5.35 -4.07 12.98
C LEU A 182 -6.80 -4.24 12.46
N SER A 183 -7.68 -3.30 12.77
CA SER A 183 -9.10 -3.32 12.39
C SER A 183 -9.43 -2.38 11.21
N ALA A 184 -8.51 -2.23 10.26
CA ALA A 184 -8.76 -1.48 9.03
C ALA A 184 -9.99 -2.01 8.28
N LYS A 185 -10.80 -1.12 7.70
CA LYS A 185 -12.01 -1.54 6.96
C LYS A 185 -12.30 -0.70 5.73
N ASP A 186 -12.79 -1.33 4.66
CA ASP A 186 -13.20 -0.64 3.43
C ASP A 186 -12.00 0.11 2.83
N VAL A 187 -10.93 -0.63 2.53
CA VAL A 187 -9.68 -0.09 1.98
C VAL A 187 -9.53 -0.51 0.52
N THR A 188 -9.27 0.46 -0.37
CA THR A 188 -9.00 0.22 -1.79
C THR A 188 -7.58 0.65 -2.14
N LEU A 189 -6.82 -0.24 -2.75
CA LEU A 189 -5.51 0.01 -3.33
C LEU A 189 -5.66 -0.21 -4.83
N GLU A 190 -5.65 0.86 -5.62
CA GLU A 190 -5.83 0.76 -7.07
C GLU A 190 -4.87 1.57 -7.91
N ASP A 191 -4.49 1.06 -9.09
CA ASP A 191 -3.72 1.82 -10.08
C ASP A 191 -2.38 2.37 -9.54
N ASN A 192 -1.80 1.74 -8.50
CA ASN A 192 -0.52 2.15 -7.93
C ASN A 192 0.64 1.37 -8.56
N VAL A 193 1.82 1.98 -8.56
CA VAL A 193 3.08 1.36 -8.98
C VAL A 193 3.99 1.17 -7.78
N PHE A 194 4.41 -0.06 -7.54
CA PHE A 194 5.33 -0.44 -6.46
C PHE A 194 6.62 -1.01 -7.06
N TYR A 195 7.77 -0.51 -6.64
CA TYR A 195 9.04 -1.13 -6.98
C TYR A 195 10.13 -0.94 -5.94
N ASN A 196 11.15 -1.80 -5.92
CA ASN A 196 12.28 -1.69 -5.00
C ASN A 196 11.85 -1.56 -3.52
N ASN A 197 10.76 -2.21 -3.11
CA ASN A 197 10.38 -2.34 -1.70
C ASN A 197 10.79 -3.72 -1.20
N GLY A 198 10.97 -3.90 0.11
CA GLY A 198 11.09 -5.22 0.71
C GLY A 198 9.85 -6.03 0.38
N ARG A 199 8.74 -5.70 1.04
CA ARG A 199 7.41 -6.22 0.69
C ARG A 199 6.64 -5.14 -0.06
N ALA A 200 5.87 -5.48 -1.08
CA ALA A 200 5.08 -4.45 -1.77
C ALA A 200 3.78 -4.16 -1.04
N ILE A 201 2.88 -5.15 -0.91
CA ILE A 201 1.57 -4.98 -0.28
C ILE A 201 1.37 -6.07 0.78
N SER A 202 1.15 -5.68 2.03
CA SER A 202 0.85 -6.60 3.13
C SER A 202 -0.48 -6.27 3.80
N ILE A 203 -1.44 -7.19 3.75
CA ILE A 203 -2.74 -7.07 4.41
C ILE A 203 -2.86 -8.14 5.48
N GLY A 204 -3.23 -7.74 6.69
CA GLY A 204 -3.52 -8.65 7.80
C GLY A 204 -2.70 -8.31 9.04
N GLY A 205 -2.71 -9.22 10.02
CA GLY A 205 -2.12 -8.97 11.33
C GLY A 205 -3.14 -8.39 12.29
N VAL A 206 -3.76 -9.27 13.08
CA VAL A 206 -4.67 -8.88 14.17
C VAL A 206 -3.84 -8.63 15.42
N ARG A 207 -3.26 -7.44 15.53
CA ARG A 207 -2.61 -7.04 16.81
C ARG A 207 -3.63 -6.46 17.79
N GLN A 208 -4.74 -5.91 17.29
CA GLN A 208 -5.84 -5.35 18.09
C GLN A 208 -7.16 -5.43 17.32
N GLY A 209 -8.25 -5.74 18.03
CA GLY A 209 -9.62 -5.72 17.50
C GLY A 209 -9.94 -6.84 16.51
N SER A 210 -10.77 -6.55 15.50
CA SER A 210 -11.10 -7.47 14.41
C SER A 210 -10.04 -7.43 13.30
N PRO A 211 -9.89 -8.49 12.49
CA PRO A 211 -9.00 -8.46 11.33
C PRO A 211 -9.41 -7.42 10.29
N PRO A 212 -8.47 -6.99 9.42
CA PRO A 212 -8.80 -6.12 8.31
C PRO A 212 -9.90 -6.71 7.43
N THR A 213 -10.86 -5.89 7.02
CA THR A 213 -12.02 -6.37 6.26
C THR A 213 -12.46 -5.48 5.12
N ASN A 214 -13.05 -6.07 4.08
CA ASN A 214 -13.50 -5.38 2.87
C ASN A 214 -12.34 -4.64 2.19
N ILE A 215 -11.32 -5.40 1.78
CA ILE A 215 -10.11 -4.85 1.15
C ILE A 215 -10.14 -5.17 -0.34
N VAL A 216 -9.84 -4.19 -1.18
CA VAL A 216 -9.73 -4.36 -2.63
C VAL A 216 -8.32 -3.95 -3.05
N ILE A 217 -7.60 -4.87 -3.68
CA ILE A 217 -6.29 -4.65 -4.31
C ILE A 217 -6.48 -4.90 -5.80
N ARG A 218 -6.46 -3.85 -6.62
CA ARG A 218 -6.70 -4.00 -8.06
C ARG A 218 -5.85 -3.12 -8.96
N ARG A 219 -5.55 -3.56 -10.17
CA ARG A 219 -4.82 -2.77 -11.17
C ARG A 219 -3.48 -2.18 -10.70
N ASN A 220 -2.86 -2.81 -9.71
CA ASN A 220 -1.54 -2.38 -9.24
C ASN A 220 -0.45 -3.08 -10.05
N LEU A 221 0.59 -2.34 -10.41
CA LEU A 221 1.85 -2.88 -10.91
C LEU A 221 2.83 -3.00 -9.74
N VAL A 222 3.17 -4.22 -9.38
CA VAL A 222 4.18 -4.54 -8.37
C VAL A 222 5.37 -5.16 -9.06
N ARG A 223 6.57 -4.61 -8.89
CA ARG A 223 7.75 -5.17 -9.55
C ARG A 223 9.04 -5.04 -8.76
N ASP A 224 10.04 -5.82 -9.12
CA ASP A 224 11.44 -5.61 -8.74
C ASP A 224 11.61 -5.47 -7.22
N GLY A 225 11.13 -6.47 -6.49
CA GLY A 225 11.21 -6.50 -5.02
C GLY A 225 12.66 -6.59 -4.50
N LEU A 226 12.86 -6.13 -3.27
CA LEU A 226 14.11 -6.24 -2.54
C LEU A 226 14.10 -7.44 -1.57
N GLY A 227 15.26 -7.79 -1.04
CA GLY A 227 15.40 -8.89 -0.08
C GLY A 227 15.34 -10.27 -0.74
N GLY A 228 15.18 -11.30 0.09
CA GLY A 228 15.08 -12.70 -0.37
C GLY A 228 14.09 -13.49 0.47
N GLY A 229 13.47 -14.51 -0.12
CA GLY A 229 12.46 -15.32 0.57
C GLY A 229 11.19 -14.53 0.89
N GLU A 230 10.64 -14.67 2.10
CA GLU A 230 9.37 -14.02 2.48
C GLU A 230 9.43 -12.49 2.51
N GLU A 231 10.61 -11.94 2.77
CA GLU A 231 10.79 -10.49 2.89
C GLU A 231 10.76 -9.76 1.55
N GLY A 232 10.78 -10.51 0.45
CA GLY A 232 10.70 -9.99 -0.92
C GLY A 232 9.37 -10.28 -1.60
N SER A 233 8.26 -10.27 -0.86
CA SER A 233 6.94 -10.68 -1.38
C SER A 233 6.18 -9.55 -2.09
N GLY A 234 5.43 -9.92 -3.13
CA GLY A 234 4.57 -9.00 -3.89
C GLY A 234 3.31 -8.64 -3.11
N ILE A 235 2.29 -9.51 -3.18
CA ILE A 235 1.03 -9.32 -2.46
C ILE A 235 0.91 -10.39 -1.38
N ARG A 236 0.75 -9.95 -0.13
CA ARG A 236 0.53 -10.82 1.01
C ARG A 236 -0.83 -10.54 1.64
N VAL A 237 -1.63 -11.59 1.79
CA VAL A 237 -2.93 -11.54 2.46
C VAL A 237 -2.95 -12.57 3.60
N ASP A 238 -2.70 -12.11 4.82
CA ASP A 238 -2.75 -12.91 6.04
C ASP A 238 -4.17 -12.92 6.64
N THR A 239 -4.29 -12.92 7.97
CA THR A 239 -5.54 -12.93 8.71
C THR A 239 -6.42 -11.73 8.33
N THR A 240 -7.49 -11.99 7.60
CA THR A 240 -8.35 -10.98 6.97
C THR A 240 -9.76 -11.53 6.76
N SER A 241 -10.72 -10.66 6.42
CA SER A 241 -12.06 -11.07 5.99
C SER A 241 -12.53 -10.28 4.76
N ASN A 242 -12.98 -10.96 3.70
CA ASN A 242 -13.46 -10.33 2.47
C ASN A 242 -12.39 -9.45 1.80
N VAL A 243 -11.44 -10.11 1.12
CA VAL A 243 -10.36 -9.45 0.37
C VAL A 243 -10.45 -9.84 -1.09
N LYS A 244 -10.37 -8.86 -1.99
CA LYS A 244 -10.34 -9.04 -3.44
C LYS A 244 -8.97 -8.63 -3.97
N VAL A 245 -8.29 -9.53 -4.67
CA VAL A 245 -7.01 -9.27 -5.35
C VAL A 245 -7.25 -9.50 -6.84
N HIS A 246 -7.58 -8.44 -7.58
CA HIS A 246 -8.05 -8.54 -8.95
C HIS A 246 -7.22 -7.73 -9.93
N HIS A 247 -6.90 -8.25 -11.11
CA HIS A 247 -6.24 -7.45 -12.15
C HIS A 247 -4.92 -6.81 -11.69
N ASN A 248 -4.09 -7.47 -10.90
CA ASN A 248 -2.75 -6.93 -10.57
C ASN A 248 -1.69 -7.60 -11.44
N THR A 249 -0.63 -6.87 -11.78
CA THR A 249 0.58 -7.43 -12.37
C THR A 249 1.66 -7.43 -11.31
N VAL A 250 2.16 -8.60 -10.93
CA VAL A 250 3.29 -8.78 -10.01
C VAL A 250 4.44 -9.40 -10.79
N TRP A 251 5.58 -8.73 -10.82
CA TRP A 251 6.73 -9.09 -11.63
C TRP A 251 8.03 -9.16 -10.82
N ASN A 252 8.88 -10.15 -11.08
CA ASN A 252 10.27 -10.18 -10.61
C ASN A 252 10.42 -9.93 -9.10
N MET A 253 9.63 -10.66 -8.30
CA MET A 253 9.78 -10.64 -6.86
C MET A 253 10.78 -11.72 -6.43
N PRO A 254 11.78 -11.41 -5.59
CA PRO A 254 12.70 -12.42 -5.09
C PRO A 254 12.02 -13.43 -4.16
N GLY A 255 10.86 -13.05 -3.61
CA GLY A 255 9.96 -13.92 -2.84
C GLY A 255 8.73 -14.40 -3.60
N PRO A 256 7.66 -14.76 -2.86
CA PRO A 256 6.37 -15.07 -3.46
C PRO A 256 5.72 -13.85 -4.16
N CYS A 257 5.16 -14.08 -5.34
CA CYS A 257 4.27 -13.14 -6.01
C CYS A 257 2.99 -12.92 -5.19
N LEU A 258 2.40 -14.02 -4.71
CA LEU A 258 1.23 -14.04 -3.83
C LEU A 258 1.49 -14.96 -2.62
N THR A 259 1.23 -14.46 -1.43
CA THR A 259 1.15 -15.28 -0.20
C THR A 259 -0.23 -15.14 0.44
N PHE A 260 -0.84 -16.26 0.82
CA PHE A 260 -2.10 -16.26 1.56
C PHE A 260 -2.28 -17.49 2.46
N GLY A 261 -3.24 -17.41 3.38
CA GLY A 261 -3.59 -18.50 4.29
C GLY A 261 -2.48 -18.87 5.29
N HIS A 262 -1.50 -17.99 5.47
CA HIS A 262 -0.36 -18.13 6.39
C HIS A 262 -0.54 -17.34 7.69
N GLY A 263 -1.68 -16.68 7.89
CA GLY A 263 -1.85 -15.72 8.98
C GLY A 263 -1.50 -16.30 10.34
N ASP A 264 -0.45 -15.75 10.95
CA ASP A 264 0.04 -16.09 12.29
C ASP A 264 -1.06 -15.96 13.37
N THR A 265 -2.12 -15.21 13.05
CA THR A 265 -3.23 -14.86 13.94
C THR A 265 -4.60 -15.33 13.46
N GLY A 266 -4.68 -16.11 12.36
CA GLY A 266 -5.95 -16.63 11.83
C GLY A 266 -6.01 -16.81 10.31
N ALA A 267 -7.21 -17.14 9.82
CA ALA A 267 -7.46 -17.47 8.41
C ALA A 267 -7.61 -16.22 7.51
N SER A 268 -7.34 -16.39 6.22
CA SER A 268 -7.65 -15.41 5.16
C SER A 268 -9.08 -15.65 4.65
N ALA A 269 -10.08 -15.27 5.45
CA ALA A 269 -11.47 -15.64 5.19
C ALA A 269 -12.05 -14.87 3.99
N SER A 270 -12.72 -15.57 3.06
CA SER A 270 -13.36 -14.98 1.87
C SER A 270 -12.39 -14.17 1.00
N LEU A 271 -11.21 -14.74 0.72
CA LEU A 271 -10.25 -14.21 -0.24
C LEU A 271 -10.67 -14.58 -1.67
N ASP A 272 -10.68 -13.62 -2.59
CA ASP A 272 -10.96 -13.82 -4.02
C ASP A 272 -9.84 -13.24 -4.89
N VAL A 273 -9.09 -14.08 -5.57
CA VAL A 273 -7.90 -13.75 -6.36
C VAL A 273 -8.09 -14.15 -7.82
N ARG A 274 -8.26 -13.16 -8.70
CA ARG A 274 -8.61 -13.40 -10.11
C ARG A 274 -8.01 -12.39 -11.07
N ASN A 275 -7.83 -12.79 -12.33
CA ASN A 275 -7.35 -11.94 -13.41
C ASN A 275 -5.99 -11.29 -13.13
N ASN A 276 -5.16 -11.85 -12.25
CA ASN A 276 -3.82 -11.32 -11.99
C ASN A 276 -2.80 -11.96 -12.92
N VAL A 277 -1.71 -11.24 -13.17
CA VAL A 277 -0.49 -11.78 -13.81
C VAL A 277 0.60 -11.85 -12.73
N PHE A 278 1.01 -13.07 -12.39
CA PHE A 278 2.06 -13.35 -11.42
C PHE A 278 3.27 -13.96 -12.14
N SER A 279 4.33 -13.18 -12.30
CA SER A 279 5.39 -13.54 -13.23
C SER A 279 6.80 -13.25 -12.71
N GLY A 280 7.75 -14.13 -12.99
CA GLY A 280 9.17 -13.94 -12.66
C GLY A 280 9.49 -14.02 -11.17
N CYS A 281 8.56 -14.46 -10.33
CA CYS A 281 8.74 -14.55 -8.88
C CYS A 281 9.49 -15.81 -8.45
N GLY A 282 10.19 -15.74 -7.31
CA GLY A 282 10.85 -16.91 -6.71
C GLY A 282 9.87 -18.05 -6.40
N VAL A 283 8.66 -17.69 -5.97
CA VAL A 283 7.48 -18.56 -5.88
C VAL A 283 6.31 -17.81 -6.52
N ALA A 284 5.55 -18.44 -7.41
CA ALA A 284 4.36 -17.82 -8.01
C ALA A 284 3.27 -17.62 -6.94
N VAL A 285 2.94 -18.69 -6.22
CA VAL A 285 1.90 -18.65 -5.18
C VAL A 285 2.30 -19.49 -3.98
N ARG A 286 2.13 -18.93 -2.78
CA ARG A 286 2.32 -19.60 -1.50
C ARG A 286 0.99 -19.65 -0.73
N GLY A 287 0.39 -20.84 -0.65
CA GLY A 287 -0.84 -21.10 0.10
C GLY A 287 -0.56 -21.83 1.42
N GLY A 288 -1.13 -21.35 2.52
CA GLY A 288 -1.00 -21.95 3.85
C GLY A 288 -2.23 -22.76 4.31
N PRO A 289 -2.21 -23.28 5.54
CA PRO A 289 -3.30 -24.10 6.07
C PRO A 289 -4.58 -23.30 6.31
N GLY A 290 -4.49 -21.99 6.59
CA GLY A 290 -5.62 -21.08 6.83
C GLY A 290 -6.31 -20.57 5.56
N ARG A 291 -6.15 -21.26 4.43
CA ARG A 291 -6.67 -20.85 3.11
C ARG A 291 -8.12 -21.29 2.80
N SER A 292 -8.79 -21.96 3.73
CA SER A 292 -10.12 -22.52 3.49
C SER A 292 -11.10 -21.42 3.05
N GLY A 293 -11.87 -21.68 2.00
CA GLY A 293 -12.81 -20.73 1.42
C GLY A 293 -12.18 -19.65 0.53
N ALA A 294 -10.86 -19.66 0.32
CA ALA A 294 -10.23 -18.82 -0.69
C ALA A 294 -10.61 -19.29 -2.10
N VAL A 295 -10.82 -18.33 -3.00
CA VAL A 295 -10.92 -18.54 -4.43
C VAL A 295 -9.68 -17.95 -5.08
N VAL A 296 -8.95 -18.79 -5.81
CA VAL A 296 -7.83 -18.36 -6.64
C VAL A 296 -8.08 -18.98 -8.00
N ASP A 297 -8.38 -18.18 -9.02
CA ASP A 297 -8.74 -18.69 -10.34
C ASP A 297 -8.53 -17.65 -11.45
N ALA A 298 -8.43 -18.11 -12.70
CA ALA A 298 -8.23 -17.25 -13.88
C ALA A 298 -7.08 -16.24 -13.70
N ASN A 299 -5.95 -16.70 -13.19
CA ASN A 299 -4.69 -15.96 -13.13
C ASN A 299 -3.70 -16.49 -14.17
N LEU A 300 -2.71 -15.68 -14.53
CA LEU A 300 -1.61 -16.07 -15.39
C LEU A 300 -0.31 -16.20 -14.59
N TYR A 301 0.37 -17.33 -14.74
CA TYR A 301 1.63 -17.62 -14.06
C TYR A 301 2.77 -17.77 -15.07
N PHE A 302 3.93 -17.20 -14.76
CA PHE A 302 5.13 -17.39 -15.57
C PHE A 302 6.41 -17.28 -14.75
N ARG A 303 7.47 -17.95 -15.18
CA ARG A 303 8.80 -17.82 -14.60
C ARG A 303 9.86 -17.94 -15.69
N ASN A 304 10.79 -16.99 -15.74
CA ASN A 304 11.85 -17.00 -16.77
C ASN A 304 12.81 -18.19 -16.61
N SER A 305 13.01 -18.69 -15.39
CA SER A 305 13.94 -19.77 -15.09
C SER A 305 13.35 -21.17 -15.26
N GLY A 306 12.23 -21.32 -15.98
CA GLY A 306 11.54 -22.59 -16.20
C GLY A 306 10.11 -22.59 -15.68
N SER A 307 9.64 -23.72 -15.17
CA SER A 307 8.28 -23.82 -14.63
C SER A 307 8.07 -22.94 -13.40
N ALA A 308 6.89 -22.35 -13.30
CA ALA A 308 6.44 -21.61 -12.13
C ALA A 308 6.41 -22.54 -10.91
N LEU A 309 6.96 -22.03 -9.80
CA LEU A 309 7.03 -22.75 -8.53
C LEU A 309 5.85 -22.36 -7.65
N PHE A 310 5.15 -23.34 -7.12
CA PHE A 310 4.05 -23.15 -6.17
C PHE A 310 4.43 -23.78 -4.83
N ARG A 311 3.94 -23.21 -3.74
CA ARG A 311 4.18 -23.75 -2.39
C ARG A 311 2.87 -23.92 -1.64
N LEU A 312 2.57 -25.15 -1.25
CA LEU A 312 1.38 -25.48 -0.48
C LEU A 312 1.80 -26.07 0.87
N ASN A 313 1.43 -25.42 1.97
CA ASN A 313 1.75 -25.86 3.34
C ASN A 313 3.25 -26.19 3.53
N GLY A 314 4.13 -25.38 2.95
CA GLY A 314 5.59 -25.55 3.03
C GLY A 314 6.19 -26.52 2.01
N VAL A 315 5.37 -27.18 1.18
CA VAL A 315 5.85 -28.12 0.15
C VAL A 315 5.84 -27.46 -1.22
N ASP A 316 7.00 -27.51 -1.89
CA ASP A 316 7.20 -27.00 -3.25
C ASP A 316 6.67 -27.97 -4.31
N MET A 317 6.01 -27.42 -5.33
CA MET A 317 5.38 -28.20 -6.40
C MET A 317 5.20 -27.40 -7.70
N GLY A 318 4.99 -28.12 -8.81
CA GLY A 318 4.62 -27.52 -10.09
C GLY A 318 3.12 -27.25 -10.21
N PHE A 319 2.71 -26.51 -11.24
CA PHE A 319 1.33 -26.03 -11.40
C PHE A 319 0.27 -27.14 -11.44
N SER A 320 0.54 -28.27 -12.10
CA SER A 320 -0.41 -29.39 -12.15
C SER A 320 -0.68 -29.99 -10.77
N GLN A 321 0.36 -30.16 -9.96
CA GLN A 321 0.24 -30.68 -8.60
C GLN A 321 -0.44 -29.66 -7.68
N TRP A 322 -0.12 -28.37 -7.84
CA TRP A 322 -0.80 -27.29 -7.15
C TRP A 322 -2.31 -27.34 -7.37
N ARG A 323 -2.77 -27.42 -8.62
CA ARG A 323 -4.21 -27.51 -8.92
C ARG A 323 -4.86 -28.73 -8.29
N SER A 324 -4.23 -29.90 -8.40
CA SER A 324 -4.80 -31.14 -7.85
C SER A 324 -4.85 -31.15 -6.32
N GLN A 325 -3.86 -30.59 -5.64
CA GLN A 325 -3.75 -30.66 -4.18
C GLN A 325 -4.44 -29.49 -3.47
N SER A 326 -4.44 -28.31 -4.08
CA SER A 326 -5.11 -27.13 -3.51
C SER A 326 -6.60 -27.08 -3.84
N GLY A 327 -7.01 -27.63 -4.99
CA GLY A 327 -8.35 -27.45 -5.56
C GLY A 327 -8.59 -26.06 -6.18
N LEU A 328 -7.53 -25.27 -6.36
CA LEU A 328 -7.59 -23.90 -6.88
C LEU A 328 -7.10 -23.84 -8.35
N ASP A 329 -7.22 -22.66 -8.96
CA ASP A 329 -6.64 -22.31 -10.26
C ASP A 329 -7.16 -23.15 -11.44
N GLY A 330 -8.45 -23.47 -11.46
CA GLY A 330 -9.07 -24.32 -12.49
C GLY A 330 -9.01 -23.75 -13.91
N ARG A 331 -9.08 -22.42 -14.07
CA ARG A 331 -9.01 -21.67 -15.33
C ARG A 331 -7.67 -20.97 -15.54
N SER A 332 -6.82 -20.95 -14.53
CA SER A 332 -5.52 -20.29 -14.60
C SER A 332 -4.57 -20.99 -15.57
N GLN A 333 -3.62 -20.24 -16.11
CA GLN A 333 -2.67 -20.72 -17.11
C GLN A 333 -1.22 -20.49 -16.67
N GLU A 334 -0.32 -21.35 -17.13
CA GLU A 334 1.12 -21.17 -16.99
C GLU A 334 1.72 -20.89 -18.38
N LYS A 335 1.85 -19.60 -18.73
CA LYS A 335 2.36 -19.13 -20.03
C LYS A 335 3.00 -17.74 -19.90
N ALA A 336 3.95 -17.44 -20.77
CA ALA A 336 4.57 -16.12 -20.83
C ALA A 336 3.52 -15.02 -21.05
N PRO A 337 3.54 -13.91 -20.28
CA PRO A 337 2.54 -12.85 -20.37
C PRO A 337 2.64 -12.01 -21.63
N GLY A 338 3.76 -12.04 -22.36
CA GLY A 338 3.89 -11.30 -23.62
C GLY A 338 3.73 -9.79 -23.45
N PHE A 339 4.40 -9.21 -22.44
CA PHE A 339 4.42 -7.75 -22.25
C PHE A 339 5.11 -7.04 -23.43
N VAL A 340 4.76 -5.77 -23.65
CA VAL A 340 5.33 -4.95 -24.74
C VAL A 340 6.83 -4.78 -24.57
N ASN A 341 7.28 -4.25 -23.43
CA ASN A 341 8.71 -4.06 -23.18
C ASN A 341 9.03 -3.90 -21.68
N ILE A 342 9.49 -4.98 -21.05
CA ILE A 342 9.86 -4.98 -19.64
C ILE A 342 11.09 -4.12 -19.33
N ASP A 343 12.01 -3.95 -20.27
CA ASP A 343 13.26 -3.20 -20.08
C ASP A 343 13.01 -1.69 -19.97
N THR A 344 11.92 -1.21 -20.58
CA THR A 344 11.46 0.18 -20.46
C THR A 344 10.38 0.37 -19.40
N GLY A 345 10.01 -0.69 -18.66
CA GLY A 345 8.93 -0.65 -17.67
C GLY A 345 7.51 -0.65 -18.27
N ASP A 346 7.35 -1.02 -19.54
CA ASP A 346 6.05 -1.10 -20.21
C ASP A 346 5.45 -2.50 -20.07
N PHE A 347 4.64 -2.66 -19.02
CA PHE A 347 3.95 -3.90 -18.65
C PHE A 347 2.58 -4.06 -19.32
N ARG A 348 2.25 -3.24 -20.32
CA ARG A 348 1.06 -3.49 -21.14
C ARG A 348 1.21 -4.78 -21.94
N LEU A 349 0.09 -5.38 -22.30
CA LEU A 349 0.06 -6.63 -23.05
C LEU A 349 0.33 -6.38 -24.54
N GLY A 350 1.16 -7.21 -25.16
CA GLY A 350 1.37 -7.22 -26.61
C GLY A 350 0.29 -8.02 -27.34
N ALA A 351 0.20 -7.83 -28.67
CA ALA A 351 -0.85 -8.41 -29.53
C ALA A 351 -0.97 -9.95 -29.53
N GLY A 352 0.04 -10.67 -29.02
CA GLY A 352 0.03 -12.14 -28.89
C GLY A 352 -0.06 -12.64 -27.45
N SER A 353 -0.33 -11.75 -26.49
CA SER A 353 -0.38 -12.11 -25.08
C SER A 353 -1.52 -13.10 -24.78
N PRO A 354 -1.28 -14.16 -23.99
CA PRO A 354 -2.35 -15.04 -23.52
C PRO A 354 -3.20 -14.40 -22.41
N ALA A 355 -2.79 -13.25 -21.87
CA ALA A 355 -3.58 -12.48 -20.89
C ALA A 355 -4.59 -11.54 -21.56
N LEU A 356 -4.43 -11.26 -22.86
CA LEU A 356 -5.30 -10.36 -23.61
C LEU A 356 -6.70 -10.98 -23.79
N ASN A 357 -7.75 -10.25 -23.39
CA ASN A 357 -9.15 -10.67 -23.41
C ASN A 357 -9.44 -12.01 -22.67
N ALA A 358 -8.58 -12.40 -21.72
CA ALA A 358 -8.62 -13.70 -21.05
C ALA A 358 -9.20 -13.66 -19.62
N GLY A 359 -9.48 -12.46 -19.12
CA GLY A 359 -10.02 -12.21 -17.80
C GLY A 359 -11.52 -12.52 -17.68
N LEU A 360 -11.95 -12.77 -16.44
CA LEU A 360 -13.36 -12.88 -16.07
C LEU A 360 -13.99 -11.50 -15.90
N SER A 361 -15.27 -11.34 -16.24
CA SER A 361 -16.01 -10.11 -15.91
C SER A 361 -16.26 -10.00 -14.40
N LEU A 362 -15.54 -9.08 -13.74
CA LEU A 362 -15.62 -8.85 -12.29
C LEU A 362 -16.28 -7.50 -11.92
N GLY A 363 -17.01 -6.90 -12.86
CA GLY A 363 -17.73 -5.63 -12.65
C GLY A 363 -16.88 -4.38 -12.86
N LEU A 364 -15.68 -4.52 -13.42
CA LEU A 364 -14.89 -3.41 -13.97
C LEU A 364 -15.30 -3.17 -15.42
N THR A 365 -15.03 -1.97 -15.94
CA THR A 365 -15.10 -1.68 -17.38
C THR A 365 -13.87 -2.25 -18.07
N TRP A 366 -14.04 -2.77 -19.29
CA TRP A 366 -12.96 -3.26 -20.15
C TRP A 366 -13.17 -2.79 -21.59
N CYS A 367 -12.13 -2.96 -22.40
CA CYS A 367 -12.16 -2.66 -23.82
C CYS A 367 -11.92 -3.95 -24.61
N GLY A 368 -12.37 -4.00 -25.87
CA GLY A 368 -12.28 -5.21 -26.68
C GLY A 368 -13.27 -6.34 -26.28
N PRO A 369 -13.05 -7.57 -26.79
CA PRO A 369 -13.93 -8.72 -26.57
C PRO A 369 -14.13 -9.18 -25.11
N GLY A 370 -13.20 -8.90 -24.20
CA GLY A 370 -13.27 -9.30 -22.79
C GLY A 370 -12.19 -8.62 -21.95
N PRO A 371 -12.26 -8.71 -20.61
CA PRO A 371 -11.26 -8.11 -19.75
C PRO A 371 -9.87 -8.71 -19.98
N ASP A 372 -8.83 -7.90 -19.86
CA ASP A 372 -7.46 -8.39 -19.77
C ASP A 372 -7.15 -8.94 -18.37
N GLN A 373 -6.17 -9.86 -18.30
CA GLN A 373 -5.52 -10.19 -17.04
C GLN A 373 -4.35 -9.22 -16.79
N GLY A 374 -4.17 -8.81 -15.54
CA GLY A 374 -3.08 -7.92 -15.12
C GLY A 374 -3.52 -6.48 -14.92
N ALA A 375 -2.55 -5.61 -14.68
CA ALA A 375 -2.76 -4.24 -14.20
C ALA A 375 -3.34 -3.26 -15.24
N PHE A 376 -3.11 -3.53 -16.52
CA PHE A 376 -3.43 -2.59 -17.59
C PHE A 376 -4.41 -3.25 -18.55
N GLU A 377 -5.51 -2.55 -18.80
CA GLU A 377 -6.45 -2.92 -19.85
C GLU A 377 -5.93 -2.40 -21.19
N SER A 378 -5.91 -3.27 -22.20
CA SER A 378 -5.53 -2.92 -23.58
C SER A 378 -6.73 -2.36 -24.35
N ASP A 379 -6.47 -1.81 -25.54
CA ASP A 379 -7.52 -1.37 -26.49
C ASP A 379 -8.49 -0.28 -25.97
N CYS A 380 -8.17 0.37 -24.85
CA CYS A 380 -8.92 1.52 -24.35
C CYS A 380 -8.46 2.86 -24.99
N PRO A 381 -9.39 3.80 -25.24
CA PRO A 381 -9.09 5.10 -25.87
C PRO A 381 -8.12 5.99 -25.11
#